data_AF-A0A382SSB4-F1
#
_entry.id   AF-A0A382SSB4-F1
#
_cell.length_a   1.000
_cell.length_b   1.000
_cell.length_c   1.000
_cell.angle_alpha   90.00
_cell.angle_beta   90.00
_cell.angle_gamma   90.00
#
_symmetry.space_group_name_H-M   'P 1'
#
loop_
_entity.id
_entity.type
_entity.pdbx_description
1 polymer ?
#
loop_
_entity_poly.entity_id
_entity_poly.type
_entity_poly.pdbx_seq_one_letter_code
_entity_poly.pdbx_strand_id
1 'polypeptide(L)'
;VAEELGMTEVLIPRLPGHLSALGQMMADLRRDFVKAWGGRLAELLPSALWKEAETLRKQGEELLLKDGIPKERHLHEFTLDMRYYGQSFTLPIRWDADNQGFDNLRQAFNSRHEETFGYADTTNDAEIVNIRLVSVGEVDKPILEFTPPSTREIKSYRRNVWFGDWVETTIYDRDTLQANFEFSGPAIVEEAGGTSIVPPGWSVSVRANGALVCQSKN
;
A
#
# COMPACT_ATOMS: atom_id res chain seq x y z
N VAL A 1 -18.19 -0.17 -13.67
CA VAL A 1 -17.11 -0.69 -12.79
C VAL A 1 -17.60 -1.00 -11.39
N ALA A 2 -17.82 -0.04 -10.48
CA ALA A 2 -18.18 -0.34 -9.08
C ALA A 2 -19.42 -1.26 -8.96
N GLU A 3 -20.51 -0.91 -9.66
CA GLU A 3 -21.72 -1.75 -9.70
C GLU A 3 -21.48 -3.14 -10.31
N GLU A 4 -20.74 -3.21 -11.43
CA GLU A 4 -20.39 -4.48 -12.10
C GLU A 4 -19.56 -5.41 -11.21
N LEU A 5 -18.79 -4.82 -10.28
CA LEU A 5 -17.99 -5.54 -9.29
C LEU A 5 -18.73 -5.78 -7.97
N GLY A 6 -20.00 -5.38 -7.85
CA GLY A 6 -20.79 -5.51 -6.62
C GLY A 6 -20.28 -4.65 -5.46
N MET A 7 -19.54 -3.57 -5.75
CA MET A 7 -19.04 -2.63 -4.74
C MET A 7 -20.16 -1.70 -4.29
N THR A 8 -20.34 -1.57 -2.98
CA THR A 8 -21.35 -0.68 -2.37
C THR A 8 -20.80 0.70 -2.00
N GLU A 9 -19.48 0.83 -1.95
CA GLU A 9 -18.80 2.08 -1.56
C GLU A 9 -17.60 2.35 -2.47
N VAL A 10 -17.45 3.61 -2.87
CA VAL A 10 -16.30 4.12 -3.63
C VAL A 10 -15.78 5.37 -2.92
N LEU A 11 -14.49 5.37 -2.59
CA LEU A 11 -13.79 6.54 -2.06
C LEU A 11 -13.09 7.28 -3.20
N ILE A 12 -13.42 8.56 -3.38
CA ILE A 12 -12.68 9.46 -4.26
C ILE A 12 -11.86 10.41 -3.37
N PRO A 13 -10.52 10.32 -3.37
CA PRO A 13 -9.69 11.18 -2.54
C PRO A 13 -9.85 12.65 -2.95
N ARG A 14 -9.37 13.57 -2.11
CA ARG A 14 -9.48 15.01 -2.39
C ARG A 14 -8.80 15.43 -3.70
N LEU A 15 -7.66 14.81 -4.02
CA LEU A 15 -6.83 15.13 -5.19
C LEU A 15 -6.66 13.88 -6.06
N PRO A 16 -7.74 13.33 -6.66
CA PRO A 16 -7.68 12.05 -7.37
C PRO A 16 -6.76 12.12 -8.60
N GLY A 17 -6.71 13.25 -9.30
CA GLY A 17 -5.78 13.48 -10.41
C GLY A 17 -4.30 13.60 -10.02
N HIS A 18 -3.99 13.80 -8.74
CA HIS A 18 -2.63 13.99 -8.24
C HIS A 18 -2.21 12.93 -7.22
N LEU A 19 -3.00 11.87 -7.06
CA LEU A 19 -2.78 10.87 -6.02
C LEU A 19 -1.41 10.20 -6.14
N SER A 20 -0.91 9.97 -7.35
CA SER A 20 0.43 9.40 -7.56
C SER A 20 1.55 10.33 -7.12
N ALA A 21 1.46 11.63 -7.42
CA ALA A 21 2.44 12.62 -6.99
C ALA A 21 2.41 12.78 -5.46
N LEU A 22 1.22 12.78 -4.88
CA LEU A 22 1.04 12.77 -3.42
C LEU A 22 1.68 11.52 -2.80
N GLY A 23 1.46 10.35 -3.40
CA GLY A 23 2.07 9.09 -2.96
C GLY A 23 3.59 9.15 -2.97
N GLN A 24 4.19 9.78 -3.99
CA GLN A 24 5.65 10.00 -4.04
C GLN A 24 6.14 10.95 -2.94
N MET A 25 5.39 12.01 -2.62
CA MET A 25 5.74 12.93 -1.53
C MET A 25 5.61 12.30 -0.13
N MET A 26 4.73 11.31 0.01
CA MET A 26 4.45 10.63 1.29
C MET A 26 5.28 9.36 1.51
N ALA A 27 6.05 8.93 0.51
CA ALA A 27 6.83 7.69 0.57
C ALA A 27 8.17 7.91 1.28
N ASP A 28 8.54 6.95 2.12
CA ASP A 28 9.88 6.86 2.67
C ASP A 28 10.88 6.39 1.60
N LEU A 29 12.15 6.72 1.81
CA LEU A 29 13.21 6.32 0.89
C LEU A 29 13.50 4.83 1.06
N ARG A 30 13.24 4.03 0.04
CA ARG A 30 13.37 2.57 0.10
C ARG A 30 14.50 2.06 -0.79
N ARG A 31 15.34 1.18 -0.26
CA ARG A 31 16.37 0.43 -0.99
C ARG A 31 16.15 -1.07 -0.78
N ASP A 32 15.95 -1.80 -1.86
CA ASP A 32 15.76 -3.25 -1.85
C ASP A 32 17.04 -3.96 -2.26
N PHE A 33 17.45 -4.95 -1.48
CA PHE A 33 18.61 -5.79 -1.75
C PHE A 33 18.20 -7.25 -1.76
N VAL A 34 18.82 -8.02 -2.66
CA VAL A 34 18.65 -9.47 -2.74
C VAL A 34 20.03 -10.09 -2.93
N LYS A 35 20.35 -11.06 -2.09
CA LYS A 35 21.55 -11.88 -2.21
C LYS A 35 21.14 -13.34 -2.31
N ALA A 36 21.50 -13.98 -3.43
CA ALA A 36 21.44 -15.44 -3.52
C ALA A 36 22.36 -16.03 -2.46
N TRP A 37 21.84 -16.98 -1.68
CA TRP A 37 22.56 -17.62 -0.59
C TRP A 37 22.69 -19.12 -0.87
N GLY A 38 21.57 -19.85 -0.86
CA GLY A 38 21.55 -21.29 -1.11
C GLY A 38 22.11 -22.09 0.06
N GLY A 39 21.24 -22.84 0.74
CA GLY A 39 21.69 -23.79 1.74
C GLY A 39 20.56 -24.37 2.55
N ARG A 40 20.70 -25.66 2.86
CA ARG A 40 19.81 -26.41 3.73
C ARG A 40 19.98 -25.98 5.18
N LEU A 41 18.88 -25.77 5.91
CA LEU A 41 18.95 -25.30 7.29
C LEU A 41 19.81 -26.21 8.17
N ALA A 42 19.73 -27.53 7.97
CA ALA A 42 20.54 -28.50 8.72
C ALA A 42 22.05 -28.42 8.43
N GLU A 43 22.45 -27.80 7.32
CA GLU A 43 23.85 -27.68 6.88
C GLU A 43 24.43 -26.28 7.10
N LEU A 44 23.58 -25.31 7.44
CA LEU A 44 23.96 -23.91 7.59
C LEU A 44 24.41 -23.58 9.02
N LEU A 45 25.31 -22.60 9.12
CA LEU A 45 25.67 -21.98 10.39
C LEU A 45 24.93 -20.64 10.52
N PRO A 46 24.18 -20.39 11.62
CA PRO A 46 23.51 -19.12 11.84
C PRO A 46 24.47 -17.91 11.74
N SER A 47 25.70 -18.04 12.24
CA SER A 47 26.72 -16.99 12.17
C SER A 47 27.12 -16.59 10.74
N ALA A 48 27.10 -17.53 9.80
CA ALA A 48 27.40 -17.26 8.40
C ALA A 48 26.27 -16.43 7.75
N LEU A 49 25.02 -16.77 8.06
CA LEU A 49 23.85 -16.00 7.62
C LEU A 49 23.88 -14.57 8.18
N TRP A 50 24.15 -14.43 9.48
CA TRP A 50 24.28 -13.12 10.15
C TRP A 50 25.38 -12.24 9.53
N LYS A 51 26.53 -12.83 9.18
CA LYS A 51 27.62 -12.10 8.52
C LYS A 51 27.19 -11.50 7.18
N GLU A 52 26.40 -12.22 6.40
CA GLU A 52 25.89 -11.70 5.13
C GLU A 52 24.78 -10.68 5.31
N ALA A 53 23.89 -10.91 6.27
CA ALA A 53 22.87 -9.94 6.66
C ALA A 53 23.51 -8.60 7.03
N GLU A 54 24.54 -8.64 7.87
CA GLU A 54 25.28 -7.46 8.30
C GLU A 54 25.98 -6.75 7.13
N THR A 55 26.45 -7.51 6.15
CA THR A 55 27.04 -6.96 4.93
C THR A 55 26.00 -6.19 4.11
N LEU A 56 24.79 -6.76 3.93
CA LEU A 56 23.68 -6.07 3.27
C LEU A 56 23.22 -4.85 4.06
N ARG A 57 23.14 -4.96 5.39
CA ARG A 57 22.76 -3.86 6.29
C ARG A 57 23.68 -2.66 6.11
N LYS A 58 24.99 -2.88 6.14
CA LYS A 58 26.00 -1.82 5.92
C LYS A 58 25.85 -1.17 4.55
N GLN A 59 25.61 -1.94 3.49
CA GLN A 59 25.34 -1.38 2.16
C GLN A 59 24.08 -0.49 2.16
N GLY A 60 23.01 -0.92 2.85
CA GLY A 60 21.80 -0.13 3.03
C GLY A 60 22.07 1.18 3.77
N GLU A 61 22.75 1.10 4.92
CA GLU A 61 23.13 2.27 5.72
C GLU A 61 23.99 3.26 4.92
N GLU A 62 25.00 2.79 4.19
CA GLU A 62 25.90 3.63 3.39
C GLU A 62 25.13 4.40 2.30
N LEU A 63 24.19 3.73 1.62
CA LEU A 63 23.37 4.36 0.60
C LEU A 63 22.39 5.38 1.19
N LEU A 64 21.73 5.06 2.32
CA LEU A 64 20.82 5.99 2.98
C LEU A 64 21.54 7.20 3.57
N LEU A 65 22.76 7.02 4.11
CA LEU A 65 23.61 8.13 4.53
C LEU A 65 24.00 9.03 3.36
N LYS A 66 24.32 8.44 2.20
CA LYS A 66 24.63 9.18 0.98
C LYS A 66 23.44 10.00 0.49
N ASP A 67 22.22 9.53 0.73
CA ASP A 67 20.98 10.25 0.44
C ASP A 67 20.61 11.27 1.53
N GLY A 68 21.45 11.44 2.56
CA GLY A 68 21.28 12.45 3.61
C GLY A 68 20.38 12.04 4.76
N ILE A 69 19.98 10.76 4.86
CA ILE A 69 19.15 10.26 5.96
C ILE A 69 20.04 9.87 7.14
N PRO A 70 19.81 10.41 8.36
CA PRO A 70 20.60 10.06 9.54
C PRO A 70 20.30 8.65 10.04
N LYS A 71 21.26 7.99 10.69
CA LYS A 71 21.18 6.56 11.08
C LYS A 71 20.00 6.24 11.97
N GLU A 72 19.58 7.18 12.81
CA GLU A 72 18.46 7.01 13.75
C GLU A 72 17.11 6.88 13.03
N ARG A 73 17.06 7.23 11.73
CA ARG A 73 15.90 7.11 10.84
C ARG A 73 16.05 5.95 9.85
N HIS A 74 17.01 5.05 10.07
CA HIS A 74 17.17 3.86 9.24
C HIS A 74 16.39 2.69 9.86
N LEU A 75 15.54 2.07 9.06
CA LEU A 75 14.86 0.83 9.40
C LEU A 75 15.31 -0.27 8.43
N HIS A 76 15.57 -1.46 8.96
CA HIS A 76 16.06 -2.58 8.18
C HIS A 76 15.18 -3.81 8.44
N GLU A 77 14.58 -4.34 7.39
CA GLU A 77 13.72 -5.51 7.46
C GLU A 77 14.31 -6.63 6.61
N PHE A 78 14.62 -7.75 7.26
CA PHE A 78 15.11 -8.93 6.57
C PHE A 78 13.98 -9.92 6.29
N THR A 79 14.05 -10.53 5.12
CA THR A 79 13.18 -11.64 4.72
C THR A 79 14.03 -12.70 4.04
N LEU A 80 13.77 -13.96 4.33
CA LEU A 80 14.44 -15.10 3.72
C LEU A 80 13.47 -15.80 2.78
N ASP A 81 13.87 -15.99 1.52
CA ASP A 81 13.12 -16.84 0.61
C ASP A 81 13.44 -18.28 0.95
N MET A 82 12.44 -19.03 1.41
CA MET A 82 12.61 -20.41 1.87
C MET A 82 11.73 -21.38 1.08
N ARG A 83 12.18 -22.63 0.97
CA ARG A 83 11.40 -23.72 0.39
C ARG A 83 11.80 -25.06 0.99
N TYR A 84 10.97 -26.09 0.82
CA TYR A 84 11.44 -27.44 1.08
C TYR A 84 12.47 -27.84 0.03
N TYR A 85 13.48 -28.63 0.43
CA TYR A 85 14.50 -29.11 -0.49
C TYR A 85 13.87 -29.89 -1.65
N GLY A 86 14.24 -29.51 -2.88
CA GLY A 86 13.69 -30.08 -4.12
C GLY A 86 12.38 -29.43 -4.61
N GLN A 87 11.79 -28.50 -3.87
CA GLN A 87 10.59 -27.76 -4.31
C GLN A 87 10.97 -26.63 -5.29
N SER A 88 10.05 -26.26 -6.19
CA SER A 88 10.29 -25.20 -7.18
C SER A 88 9.95 -23.79 -6.71
N PHE A 89 9.03 -23.63 -5.75
CA PHE A 89 8.53 -22.33 -5.28
C PHE A 89 9.05 -21.99 -3.89
N THR A 90 9.28 -20.70 -3.64
CA THR A 90 9.73 -20.18 -2.35
C THR A 90 8.62 -19.38 -1.66
N LEU A 91 8.64 -19.37 -0.33
CA LEU A 91 7.85 -18.48 0.51
C LEU A 91 8.76 -17.48 1.22
N PRO A 92 8.38 -16.19 1.25
CA PRO A 92 9.11 -15.18 2.02
C PRO A 92 8.81 -15.35 3.52
N ILE A 93 9.83 -15.56 4.32
CA ILE A 93 9.75 -15.67 5.77
C ILE A 93 10.47 -14.50 6.42
N ARG A 94 9.74 -13.72 7.23
CA ARG A 94 10.33 -12.60 7.97
C ARG A 94 11.41 -13.12 8.91
N TRP A 95 12.56 -12.44 8.91
CA TRP A 95 13.68 -12.79 9.76
C TRP A 95 13.97 -11.64 10.73
N ASP A 96 13.47 -11.80 11.94
CA ASP A 96 13.46 -10.80 13.01
C ASP A 96 13.85 -11.44 14.36
N ALA A 97 13.65 -10.71 15.46
CA ALA A 97 14.01 -11.15 16.81
C ALA A 97 13.39 -12.51 17.20
N ASP A 98 12.19 -12.81 16.72
CA ASP A 98 11.48 -14.04 17.06
C ASP A 98 12.00 -15.23 16.22
N ASN A 99 12.61 -14.96 15.07
CA ASN A 99 13.03 -15.97 14.08
C ASN A 99 14.56 -16.06 13.90
N GLN A 100 15.36 -15.59 14.85
CA GLN A 100 16.82 -15.58 14.72
C GLN A 100 17.45 -16.99 14.67
N GLY A 101 16.85 -17.96 15.36
CA GLY A 101 17.26 -19.36 15.36
C GLY A 101 16.61 -20.14 14.22
N PHE A 102 17.34 -21.12 13.66
CA PHE A 102 16.84 -21.92 12.55
C PHE A 102 15.63 -22.77 12.90
N ASP A 103 15.47 -23.19 14.16
CA ASP A 103 14.26 -23.92 14.59
C ASP A 103 13.02 -23.03 14.52
N ASN A 104 13.09 -21.80 15.06
CA ASN A 104 11.99 -20.83 14.99
C ASN A 104 11.72 -20.42 13.55
N LEU A 105 12.76 -20.15 12.77
CA LEU A 105 12.64 -19.83 11.35
C LEU A 105 11.98 -20.98 10.56
N ARG A 106 12.34 -22.23 10.88
CA ARG A 106 11.73 -23.41 10.29
C ARG A 106 10.26 -23.54 10.68
N GLN A 107 9.93 -23.27 11.93
CA GLN A 107 8.54 -23.27 12.39
C GLN A 107 7.71 -22.19 11.67
N ALA A 108 8.23 -20.97 11.56
CA ALA A 108 7.58 -19.89 10.81
C ALA A 108 7.38 -20.25 9.33
N PHE A 109 8.37 -20.90 8.71
CA PHE A 109 8.24 -21.43 7.36
C PHE A 109 7.14 -22.50 7.25
N ASN A 110 7.11 -23.47 8.15
CA ASN A 110 6.11 -24.53 8.15
C ASN A 110 4.69 -23.95 8.30
N SER A 111 4.47 -23.05 9.27
CA SER A 111 3.18 -22.37 9.47
C SER A 111 2.75 -21.60 8.22
N ARG A 112 3.68 -20.85 7.61
CA ARG A 112 3.39 -20.08 6.39
C ARG A 112 3.06 -20.98 5.20
N HIS A 113 3.72 -22.12 5.09
CA HIS A 113 3.44 -23.12 4.06
C HIS A 113 2.06 -23.74 4.26
N GLU A 114 1.68 -24.05 5.50
CA GLU A 114 0.34 -24.57 5.82
C GLU A 114 -0.76 -23.56 5.53
N GLU A 115 -0.57 -22.28 5.89
CA GLU A 115 -1.53 -21.21 5.54
C GLU A 115 -1.72 -21.06 4.03
N THR A 116 -0.63 -21.20 3.25
CA THR A 116 -0.64 -20.93 1.81
C THR A 116 -1.13 -22.14 1.00
N PHE A 117 -0.76 -23.35 1.42
CA PHE A 117 -0.99 -24.58 0.64
C PHE A 117 -1.82 -25.65 1.36
N GLY A 118 -2.20 -25.43 2.62
CA GLY A 118 -3.02 -26.35 3.41
C GLY A 118 -2.26 -27.52 4.05
N TYR A 119 -0.92 -27.55 3.97
CA TYR A 119 -0.09 -28.57 4.62
C TYR A 119 1.34 -28.05 4.85
N ALA A 120 2.11 -28.73 5.70
CA ALA A 120 3.55 -28.52 5.88
C ALA A 120 4.29 -29.87 5.90
N ASP A 121 5.37 -30.00 5.12
CA ASP A 121 6.25 -31.18 5.15
C ASP A 121 7.31 -31.01 6.24
N THR A 122 6.96 -31.36 7.47
CA THR A 122 7.87 -31.27 8.62
C THR A 122 9.03 -32.27 8.55
N THR A 123 9.01 -33.22 7.61
CA THR A 123 10.02 -34.27 7.48
C THR A 123 11.12 -33.93 6.49
N ASN A 124 10.79 -33.23 5.41
CA ASN A 124 11.79 -32.75 4.45
C ASN A 124 12.55 -31.55 5.02
N ASP A 125 13.80 -31.35 4.61
CA ASP A 125 14.55 -30.20 5.08
C ASP A 125 14.09 -28.92 4.36
N ALA A 126 14.26 -27.76 5.00
CA ALA A 126 14.04 -26.47 4.36
C ALA A 126 15.38 -25.86 3.94
N GLU A 127 15.38 -25.11 2.85
CA GLU A 127 16.54 -24.37 2.38
C GLU A 127 16.23 -22.89 2.22
N ILE A 128 17.23 -22.06 2.53
CA ILE A 128 17.23 -20.62 2.25
C ILE A 128 17.79 -20.43 0.85
N VAL A 129 17.00 -19.83 -0.03
CA VAL A 129 17.39 -19.52 -1.41
C VAL A 129 18.00 -18.12 -1.48
N ASN A 130 17.33 -17.12 -0.90
CA ASN A 130 17.78 -15.73 -0.92
C ASN A 130 17.69 -15.08 0.46
N ILE A 131 18.60 -14.15 0.70
CA ILE A 131 18.51 -13.15 1.77
C ILE A 131 18.02 -11.85 1.12
N ARG A 132 16.90 -11.33 1.61
CA ARG A 132 16.35 -10.04 1.19
C ARG A 132 16.48 -9.04 2.32
N LEU A 133 16.85 -7.82 1.98
CA LEU A 133 16.83 -6.68 2.88
C LEU A 133 16.02 -5.57 2.24
N VAL A 134 15.03 -5.06 2.97
CA VAL A 134 14.43 -3.76 2.71
C VAL A 134 15.04 -2.78 3.70
N SER A 135 15.77 -1.79 3.18
CA SER A 135 16.34 -0.70 3.96
C SER A 135 15.53 0.57 3.70
N VAL A 136 14.91 1.10 4.75
CA VAL A 136 14.05 2.29 4.69
C VAL A 136 14.73 3.44 5.42
N GLY A 137 14.81 4.59 4.75
CA GLY A 137 15.15 5.86 5.38
C GLY A 137 13.86 6.66 5.58
N GLU A 138 13.48 6.88 6.83
CA GLU A 138 12.29 7.66 7.18
C GLU A 138 12.53 9.14 6.85
N VAL A 139 11.57 9.74 6.14
CA VAL A 139 11.60 11.16 5.76
C VAL A 139 10.48 11.91 6.46
N ASP A 140 10.68 13.20 6.70
CA ASP A 140 9.61 14.04 7.21
C ASP A 140 8.53 14.20 6.14
N LYS A 141 7.34 13.67 6.43
CA LYS A 141 6.19 13.72 5.52
C LYS A 141 5.48 15.06 5.67
N PRO A 142 5.02 15.67 4.57
CA PRO A 142 4.22 16.89 4.66
C PRO A 142 2.91 16.60 5.40
N ILE A 143 2.49 17.54 6.22
CA ILE A 143 1.16 17.48 6.85
C ILE A 143 0.13 17.85 5.80
N LEU A 144 -0.80 16.94 5.53
CA LEU A 144 -1.91 17.18 4.61
C LEU A 144 -3.07 17.79 5.38
N GLU A 145 -3.06 19.12 5.51
CA GLU A 145 -4.17 19.84 6.10
C GLU A 145 -5.25 20.14 5.06
N PHE A 146 -6.50 19.85 5.41
CA PHE A 146 -7.66 20.31 4.65
C PHE A 146 -8.25 21.52 5.35
N THR A 147 -8.08 22.69 4.72
CA THR A 147 -8.81 23.89 5.10
C THR A 147 -10.12 23.91 4.31
N PRO A 148 -11.29 23.88 4.96
CA PRO A 148 -12.57 24.01 4.27
C PRO A 148 -12.62 25.30 3.45
N PRO A 149 -13.39 25.34 2.35
CA PRO A 149 -13.55 26.55 1.55
C PRO A 149 -14.00 27.73 2.43
N SER A 150 -13.38 28.91 2.25
CA SER A 150 -13.75 30.12 2.99
C SER A 150 -15.13 30.66 2.61
N THR A 151 -15.60 30.30 1.41
CA THR A 151 -16.92 30.67 0.91
C THR A 151 -17.96 29.66 1.38
N ARG A 152 -19.12 30.16 1.84
CA ARG A 152 -20.28 29.32 2.17
C ARG A 152 -21.06 28.85 0.93
N GLU A 153 -20.82 29.46 -0.22
CA GLU A 153 -21.56 29.16 -1.43
C GLU A 153 -20.91 28.00 -2.18
N ILE A 154 -21.70 26.94 -2.39
CA ILE A 154 -21.36 25.81 -3.24
C ILE A 154 -21.69 26.20 -4.68
N LYS A 155 -20.67 26.27 -5.53
CA LYS A 155 -20.86 26.58 -6.95
C LYS A 155 -21.33 25.33 -7.69
N SER A 156 -22.43 25.49 -8.41
CA SER A 156 -22.94 24.45 -9.29
C SER A 156 -23.71 25.06 -10.47
N TYR A 157 -23.85 24.27 -11.52
CA TYR A 157 -24.72 24.55 -12.65
C TYR A 157 -25.40 23.26 -13.11
N ARG A 158 -26.37 23.36 -14.03
CA ARG A 158 -27.08 22.20 -14.56
C ARG A 158 -26.84 22.03 -16.05
N ARG A 159 -26.75 20.78 -16.49
CA ARG A 159 -26.64 20.42 -17.91
C ARG A 159 -27.28 19.04 -18.14
N ASN A 160 -27.85 18.83 -19.33
CA ASN A 160 -28.32 17.50 -19.73
C ASN A 160 -27.13 16.56 -20.00
N VAL A 161 -27.14 15.41 -19.33
CA VAL A 161 -26.13 14.34 -19.43
C VAL A 161 -26.85 13.03 -19.73
N TRP A 162 -26.22 12.16 -20.53
CA TRP A 162 -26.81 10.90 -20.95
C TRP A 162 -26.47 9.76 -19.97
N PHE A 163 -27.48 9.18 -19.33
CA PHE A 163 -27.39 8.01 -18.44
C PHE A 163 -28.28 6.85 -18.92
N GLY A 164 -28.45 6.69 -20.24
CA GLY A 164 -29.48 5.84 -20.85
C GLY A 164 -30.74 6.60 -21.28
N ASP A 165 -30.92 7.80 -20.72
CA ASP A 165 -31.77 8.88 -21.24
C ASP A 165 -31.10 10.23 -20.94
N TRP A 166 -31.59 11.33 -21.51
CA TRP A 166 -31.15 12.68 -21.19
C TRP A 166 -31.70 13.11 -19.83
N VAL A 167 -30.81 13.29 -18.85
CA VAL A 167 -31.18 13.70 -17.50
C VAL A 167 -30.51 15.03 -17.16
N GLU A 168 -31.29 16.00 -16.69
CA GLU A 168 -30.76 17.25 -16.15
C GLU A 168 -29.92 16.92 -14.90
N THR A 169 -28.62 17.16 -15.00
CA THR A 169 -27.62 16.72 -14.02
C THR A 169 -26.96 17.94 -13.39
N THR A 170 -26.84 17.94 -12.06
CA THR A 170 -26.11 18.99 -11.34
C THR A 170 -24.61 18.75 -11.45
N ILE A 171 -23.87 19.78 -11.84
CA ILE A 171 -22.43 19.78 -11.95
C ILE A 171 -21.88 20.69 -10.84
N TYR A 172 -21.09 20.11 -9.95
CA TYR A 172 -20.49 20.80 -8.80
C TYR A 172 -19.02 21.15 -9.07
N ASP A 173 -18.62 22.36 -8.67
CA ASP A 173 -17.22 22.73 -8.55
C ASP A 173 -16.65 22.13 -7.26
N ARG A 174 -15.69 21.21 -7.42
CA ARG A 174 -15.07 20.46 -6.32
C ARG A 174 -14.49 21.34 -5.23
N ASP A 175 -13.89 22.48 -5.59
CA ASP A 175 -13.19 23.35 -4.65
C ASP A 175 -14.15 24.11 -3.73
N THR A 176 -15.44 24.08 -4.04
CA THR A 176 -16.49 24.74 -3.23
C THR A 176 -17.26 23.76 -2.33
N LEU A 177 -17.04 22.46 -2.49
CA LEU A 177 -17.71 21.44 -1.68
C LEU A 177 -17.20 21.48 -0.24
N GLN A 178 -18.11 21.66 0.70
CA GLN A 178 -17.80 21.73 2.12
C GLN A 178 -17.84 20.35 2.78
N ALA A 179 -17.10 20.19 3.88
CA ALA A 179 -17.22 19.00 4.72
C ALA A 179 -18.67 18.79 5.20
N ASN A 180 -19.10 17.54 5.24
CA ASN A 180 -20.46 17.08 5.55
C ASN A 180 -21.52 17.52 4.52
N PHE A 181 -21.13 18.10 3.38
CA PHE A 181 -22.06 18.28 2.28
C PHE A 181 -22.43 16.93 1.69
N GLU A 182 -23.72 16.75 1.40
CA GLU A 182 -24.27 15.52 0.84
C GLU A 182 -25.12 15.83 -0.39
N PHE A 183 -25.06 14.95 -1.38
CA PHE A 183 -25.89 15.03 -2.58
C PHE A 183 -26.15 13.64 -3.14
N SER A 184 -27.21 13.51 -3.96
CA SER A 184 -27.53 12.28 -4.68
C SER A 184 -27.23 12.44 -6.16
N GLY A 185 -26.87 11.35 -6.82
CA GLY A 185 -26.79 11.28 -8.28
C GLY A 185 -28.19 11.32 -8.93
N PRO A 186 -28.27 11.62 -10.24
CA PRO A 186 -27.16 11.91 -11.13
C PRO A 186 -26.51 13.26 -10.84
N ALA A 187 -25.17 13.25 -10.70
CA ALA A 187 -24.37 14.43 -10.46
C ALA A 187 -22.98 14.26 -11.07
N ILE A 188 -22.32 15.38 -11.37
CA ILE A 188 -20.92 15.40 -11.77
C ILE A 188 -20.17 16.33 -10.84
N VAL A 189 -18.95 15.96 -10.46
CA VAL A 189 -18.04 16.82 -9.71
C VAL A 189 -16.82 17.09 -10.58
N GLU A 190 -16.61 18.35 -10.93
CA GLU A 190 -15.49 18.81 -11.75
C GLU A 190 -14.38 19.37 -10.87
N GLU A 191 -13.14 18.97 -11.14
CA GLU A 191 -11.95 19.48 -10.46
C GLU A 191 -10.78 19.61 -11.45
N ALA A 192 -9.76 20.38 -11.08
CA ALA A 192 -8.60 20.61 -11.96
C ALA A 192 -7.90 19.30 -12.41
N GLY A 193 -7.90 18.28 -11.56
CA GLY A 193 -7.26 16.98 -11.81
C GLY A 193 -8.20 15.89 -12.34
N GLY A 194 -9.50 16.14 -12.53
CA GLY A 194 -10.42 15.07 -12.90
C GLY A 194 -11.89 15.45 -12.97
N THR A 195 -12.71 14.46 -13.30
CA THR A 195 -14.17 14.60 -13.31
C THR A 195 -14.78 13.32 -12.77
N SER A 196 -15.50 13.44 -11.67
CA SER A 196 -16.16 12.32 -11.01
C SER A 196 -17.63 12.29 -11.43
N ILE A 197 -18.06 11.19 -12.04
CA ILE A 197 -19.46 10.97 -12.44
C ILE A 197 -20.14 10.14 -11.36
N VAL A 198 -21.21 10.68 -10.78
CA VAL A 198 -22.05 10.02 -9.79
C VAL A 198 -23.35 9.60 -10.49
N PRO A 199 -23.50 8.31 -10.82
CA PRO A 199 -24.68 7.85 -11.55
C PRO A 199 -25.95 7.91 -10.70
N PRO A 200 -27.15 7.82 -11.32
CA PRO A 200 -28.40 7.64 -10.59
C PRO A 200 -28.31 6.47 -9.60
N GLY A 201 -28.98 6.59 -8.45
CA GLY A 201 -28.97 5.54 -7.42
C GLY A 201 -27.77 5.58 -6.47
N TRP A 202 -26.84 6.53 -6.65
CA TRP A 202 -25.74 6.77 -5.72
C TRP A 202 -25.96 8.02 -4.89
N SER A 203 -25.37 8.05 -3.69
CA SER A 203 -25.25 9.23 -2.85
C SER A 203 -23.80 9.50 -2.52
N VAL A 204 -23.46 10.76 -2.31
CA VAL A 204 -22.11 11.20 -1.96
C VAL A 204 -22.14 12.01 -0.69
N SER A 205 -21.19 11.73 0.20
CA SER A 205 -20.87 12.57 1.35
C SER A 205 -19.43 13.09 1.27
N VAL A 206 -19.24 14.37 1.54
CA VAL A 206 -17.92 15.00 1.64
C VAL A 206 -17.40 14.82 3.06
N ARG A 207 -16.27 14.13 3.23
CA ARG A 207 -15.64 13.91 4.54
C ARG A 207 -14.89 15.15 5.02
N ALA A 208 -14.53 15.14 6.29
CA ALA A 208 -13.78 16.24 6.92
C ALA A 208 -12.40 16.49 6.28
N ASN A 209 -11.77 15.48 5.68
CA ASN A 209 -10.52 15.61 4.92
C ASN A 209 -10.75 15.98 3.44
N GLY A 210 -11.99 16.31 3.08
CA GLY A 210 -12.40 16.64 1.72
C GLY A 210 -12.69 15.44 0.83
N ALA A 211 -12.37 14.19 1.20
CA ALA A 211 -12.65 13.02 0.35
C ALA A 211 -14.16 12.85 0.08
N LEU A 212 -14.53 12.37 -1.10
CA LEU A 212 -15.90 11.97 -1.41
C LEU A 212 -16.06 10.49 -1.07
N VAL A 213 -17.08 10.17 -0.29
CA VAL A 213 -17.55 8.79 -0.11
C VAL A 213 -18.84 8.64 -0.87
N CYS A 214 -18.78 7.86 -1.95
CA CYS A 214 -19.91 7.50 -2.79
C CYS A 214 -20.47 6.16 -2.32
N GLN A 215 -21.77 6.09 -2.06
CA GLN A 215 -22.45 4.88 -1.64
C GLN A 215 -23.60 4.57 -2.58
N SER A 216 -23.72 3.30 -2.96
CA SER A 216 -24.86 2.80 -3.71
C SER A 216 -26.07 2.68 -2.77
N LYS A 217 -27.26 3.09 -3.24
CA LYS A 217 -28.52 2.98 -2.48
C LYS A 217 -29.17 1.58 -2.56
N ASN A 218 -28.37 0.53 -2.80
CA ASN A 218 -28.85 -0.86 -2.83
C ASN A 218 -29.44 -1.31 -1.49
#